data_AF-A0A4Q4BQS9-F1
#
_entry.id   AF-A0A4Q4BQS9-F1
#
_cell.length_a   1.000
_cell.length_b   1.000
_cell.length_c   1.000
_cell.angle_alpha   90.00
_cell.angle_beta   90.00
_cell.angle_gamma   90.00
#
_symmetry.space_group_name_H-M   'P 1'
#
loop_
_entity.id
_entity.type
_entity.pdbx_description
1 polymer ?
#
loop_
_entity_poly.entity_id
_entity_poly.type
_entity_poly.pdbx_seq_one_letter_code
_entity_poly.pdbx_strand_id
1 'polypeptide(L)'
;MAPAQRGADRVFEQRPIYGHIRFSFYGITDTRAKPDDDGLGLARLYDETRMARRFFLFENLTLPSLINQTDRDFRTVIMSSQKMPDRYKERLDALAARLPGAVVEYSHHERGDLAFHKFMVEASGYKGRGHSVHFRLDDDDAVSTD
;
A
#
# COMPACT_ATOMS: atom_id res chain seq x y z
N MET A 1 14.74 47.89 12.42
CA MET A 1 13.48 47.15 12.61
C MET A 1 12.86 46.95 11.23
N ALA A 2 12.76 45.70 10.79
CA ALA A 2 12.02 45.28 9.61
C ALA A 2 10.94 44.29 10.10
N PRO A 3 9.75 44.26 9.46
CA PRO A 3 8.57 43.65 10.06
C PRO A 3 8.69 42.14 10.09
N ALA A 4 8.21 41.54 11.19
CA ALA A 4 8.02 40.11 11.31
C ALA A 4 6.90 39.67 10.34
N GLN A 5 7.24 38.83 9.36
CA GLN A 5 6.23 38.05 8.66
C GLN A 5 5.86 36.84 9.54
N ARG A 6 4.74 36.98 10.25
CA ARG A 6 3.95 35.85 10.73
C ARG A 6 2.86 35.55 9.70
N GLY A 7 2.71 34.28 9.36
CA GLY A 7 1.61 33.74 8.56
C GLY A 7 2.08 32.49 7.81
N ALA A 8 1.70 31.27 8.12
CA ALA A 8 0.69 30.76 9.03
C ALA A 8 1.28 29.61 9.85
N ASP A 9 0.67 29.33 11.01
CA ASP A 9 0.86 28.07 11.72
C ASP A 9 0.76 26.92 10.71
N ARG A 10 1.88 26.26 10.41
CA ARG A 10 1.82 24.89 9.92
C ARG A 10 1.35 24.06 11.11
N VAL A 11 0.03 24.04 11.34
CA VAL A 11 -0.63 23.29 12.42
C VAL A 11 -0.24 21.81 12.37
N PHE A 12 0.25 21.34 11.22
CA PHE A 12 0.95 20.08 11.06
C PHE A 12 2.38 20.36 10.57
N GLU A 13 3.39 19.95 11.35
CA GLU A 13 4.74 19.70 10.81
C GLU A 13 4.62 18.85 9.54
N GLN A 14 5.53 18.99 8.58
CA GLN A 14 5.58 18.07 7.42
C GLN A 14 5.78 16.65 7.95
N ARG A 15 4.71 15.87 7.96
CA ARG A 15 4.67 14.48 8.42
C ARG A 15 4.63 13.60 7.18
N PRO A 16 5.48 12.57 7.08
CA PRO A 16 5.43 11.68 5.94
C PRO A 16 4.08 10.97 5.89
N ILE A 17 3.51 10.89 4.69
CA ILE A 17 2.23 10.24 4.42
C ILE A 17 2.51 8.87 3.79
N TYR A 18 1.94 7.81 4.36
CA TYR A 18 2.07 6.44 3.85
C TYR A 18 0.70 5.87 3.45
N GLY A 19 0.57 5.49 2.19
CA GLY A 19 -0.55 4.72 1.68
C GLY A 19 -0.25 3.22 1.72
N HIS A 20 -1.09 2.44 2.39
CA HIS A 20 -0.94 0.99 2.50
C HIS A 20 -1.97 0.29 1.63
N ILE A 21 -1.50 -0.45 0.63
CA ILE A 21 -2.35 -1.22 -0.28
C ILE A 21 -2.12 -2.70 -0.05
N ARG A 22 -3.19 -3.47 0.13
CA ARG A 22 -3.11 -4.94 0.13
C ARG A 22 -3.50 -5.44 -1.26
N PHE A 23 -2.53 -5.93 -2.01
CA PHE A 23 -2.77 -6.54 -3.31
C PHE A 23 -2.80 -8.05 -3.19
N SER A 24 -4.00 -8.64 -3.18
CA SER A 24 -4.21 -10.09 -3.09
C SER A 24 -3.25 -10.80 -2.11
N PHE A 25 -3.19 -10.27 -0.89
CA PHE A 25 -2.33 -10.75 0.19
C PHE A 25 -2.93 -12.01 0.84
N TYR A 26 -2.11 -13.06 0.92
CA TYR A 26 -2.40 -14.27 1.68
C TYR A 26 -2.01 -14.09 3.14
N GLY A 27 -3.00 -13.86 3.99
CA GLY A 27 -2.82 -13.74 5.42
C GLY A 27 -4.13 -13.65 6.18
N ILE A 28 -4.03 -13.54 7.50
CA ILE A 28 -5.15 -13.24 8.39
C ILE A 28 -5.64 -11.84 8.04
N THR A 29 -6.80 -11.78 7.40
CA THR A 29 -7.50 -10.54 7.09
C THR A 29 -8.64 -10.32 8.07
N ASP A 30 -9.28 -9.15 7.96
CA ASP A 30 -10.47 -8.80 8.74
C ASP A 30 -11.70 -9.66 8.36
N THR A 31 -11.60 -10.37 7.23
CA THR A 31 -12.55 -11.41 6.82
C THR A 31 -12.18 -12.75 7.45
N ARG A 32 -13.15 -13.63 7.71
CA ARG A 32 -12.91 -14.97 8.30
C ARG A 32 -11.99 -15.90 7.48
N ALA A 33 -11.52 -15.46 6.31
CA ALA A 33 -10.51 -16.17 5.54
C ALA A 33 -9.17 -16.12 6.27
N LYS A 34 -8.72 -17.29 6.73
CA LYS A 34 -7.39 -17.51 7.27
C LYS A 34 -6.59 -18.33 6.27
N PRO A 35 -5.26 -18.24 6.31
CA PRO A 35 -4.41 -19.24 5.70
C PRO A 35 -4.90 -20.64 6.08
N ASP A 36 -5.04 -21.51 5.10
CA ASP A 36 -5.42 -22.90 5.29
C ASP A 36 -4.25 -23.85 5.10
N ASP A 37 -4.34 -24.97 5.82
CA ASP A 37 -3.34 -26.03 5.78
C ASP A 37 -3.47 -26.91 4.52
N ASP A 38 -4.65 -26.91 3.88
CA ASP A 38 -4.94 -27.71 2.68
C ASP A 38 -4.62 -26.99 1.36
N GLY A 39 -4.26 -25.71 1.41
CA GLY A 39 -3.88 -24.89 0.26
C GLY A 39 -5.04 -24.45 -0.65
N LEU A 40 -6.30 -24.76 -0.31
CA LEU A 40 -7.46 -24.38 -1.13
C LEU A 40 -7.64 -22.86 -1.18
N GLY A 41 -7.36 -22.16 -0.10
CA GLY A 41 -7.46 -20.73 0.07
C GLY A 41 -6.39 -20.01 -0.72
N LEU A 42 -5.16 -20.54 -0.71
CA LEU A 42 -4.07 -20.06 -1.55
C LEU A 42 -4.41 -20.23 -3.04
N ALA A 43 -4.91 -21.41 -3.44
CA ALA A 43 -5.31 -21.68 -4.81
C ALA A 43 -6.45 -20.78 -5.27
N ARG A 44 -7.48 -20.55 -4.42
CA ARG A 44 -8.57 -19.62 -4.70
C ARG A 44 -8.11 -18.16 -4.77
N LEU A 45 -7.17 -17.77 -3.92
CA LEU A 45 -6.63 -16.41 -3.89
C LEU A 45 -5.91 -16.07 -5.20
N TYR A 46 -5.13 -17.02 -5.72
CA TYR A 46 -4.37 -16.86 -6.97
C TYR A 46 -5.01 -17.52 -8.20
N ASP A 47 -6.29 -17.89 -8.11
CA ASP A 47 -7.08 -18.34 -9.24
C ASP A 47 -6.97 -17.33 -10.40
N GLU A 48 -6.84 -17.83 -11.62
CA GLU A 48 -6.52 -16.99 -12.78
C GLU A 48 -7.62 -15.97 -13.07
N THR A 49 -8.88 -16.35 -12.90
CA THR A 49 -10.04 -15.46 -13.13
C THR A 49 -10.10 -14.40 -12.05
N ARG A 50 -9.86 -14.79 -10.78
CA ARG A 50 -9.79 -13.84 -9.67
C ARG A 50 -8.65 -12.83 -9.87
N MET A 51 -7.45 -13.31 -10.18
CA MET A 51 -6.28 -12.45 -10.37
C MET A 51 -6.43 -11.53 -11.58
N ALA A 52 -7.01 -12.02 -12.69
CA ALA A 52 -7.33 -11.17 -13.84
C ALA A 52 -8.25 -10.00 -13.44
N ARG A 53 -9.29 -10.26 -12.64
CA ARG A 53 -10.17 -9.21 -12.11
C ARG A 53 -9.44 -8.23 -11.19
N ARG A 54 -8.59 -8.72 -10.29
CA ARG A 54 -7.81 -7.88 -9.36
C ARG A 54 -6.86 -6.95 -10.11
N PHE A 55 -6.12 -7.46 -11.08
CA PHE A 55 -5.28 -6.62 -11.93
C PHE A 55 -6.09 -5.64 -12.76
N PHE A 56 -7.23 -6.05 -13.32
CA PHE A 56 -8.09 -5.14 -14.08
C PHE A 56 -8.54 -3.95 -13.22
N LEU A 57 -9.02 -4.21 -12.00
CA LEU A 57 -9.45 -3.14 -11.09
C LEU A 57 -8.27 -2.28 -10.65
N PHE A 58 -7.18 -2.88 -10.20
CA PHE A 58 -6.01 -2.11 -9.78
C PHE A 58 -5.49 -1.21 -10.90
N GLU A 59 -5.37 -1.73 -12.13
CA GLU A 59 -4.82 -1.00 -13.27
C GLU A 59 -5.75 0.12 -13.78
N ASN A 60 -7.07 -0.05 -13.66
CA ASN A 60 -8.06 0.89 -14.22
C ASN A 60 -8.74 1.77 -13.17
N LEU A 61 -8.58 1.49 -11.88
CA LEU A 61 -9.25 2.19 -10.79
C LEU A 61 -8.26 2.67 -9.73
N THR A 62 -7.64 1.76 -8.99
CA THR A 62 -6.79 2.09 -7.84
C THR A 62 -5.53 2.85 -8.24
N LEU A 63 -4.75 2.32 -9.19
CA LEU A 63 -3.51 2.93 -9.65
C LEU A 63 -3.75 4.31 -10.28
N PRO A 64 -4.72 4.51 -11.21
CA PRO A 64 -5.04 5.84 -11.73
C PRO A 64 -5.45 6.83 -10.64
N SER A 65 -6.20 6.39 -9.61
CA SER A 65 -6.61 7.27 -8.52
C SER A 65 -5.43 7.86 -7.75
N LEU A 66 -4.36 7.09 -7.58
CA LEU A 66 -3.11 7.52 -6.92
C LEU A 66 -2.20 8.32 -7.86
N ILE A 67 -2.10 7.91 -9.13
CA ILE A 67 -1.29 8.63 -10.12
C ILE A 67 -1.83 10.04 -10.36
N ASN A 68 -3.13 10.27 -10.22
CA ASN A 68 -3.74 11.55 -10.54
C ASN A 68 -3.87 12.52 -9.36
N GLN A 69 -3.34 12.18 -8.18
CA GLN A 69 -3.28 13.13 -7.05
C GLN A 69 -2.37 14.32 -7.39
N THR A 70 -2.80 15.53 -6.99
CA THR A 70 -2.02 16.75 -7.20
C THR A 70 -0.90 16.87 -6.17
N ASP A 71 -1.15 16.49 -4.92
CA ASP A 71 -0.10 16.26 -3.93
C ASP A 71 0.66 14.96 -4.25
N ARG A 72 1.99 15.05 -4.31
CA ARG A 72 2.91 13.93 -4.57
C ARG A 72 3.72 13.53 -3.34
N ASP A 73 3.56 14.21 -2.22
CA ASP A 73 4.32 14.00 -0.99
C ASP A 73 3.75 12.84 -0.14
N PHE A 74 3.48 11.71 -0.80
CA PHE A 74 3.10 10.47 -0.15
C PHE A 74 3.87 9.29 -0.72
N ARG A 75 4.10 8.28 0.12
CA ARG A 75 4.70 7.02 -0.27
C ARG A 75 3.67 5.91 -0.25
N THR A 76 3.58 5.14 -1.33
CA THR A 76 2.70 3.98 -1.39
C THR A 76 3.48 2.69 -1.17
N VAL A 77 3.00 1.87 -0.24
CA VAL A 77 3.48 0.51 0.00
C VAL A 77 2.40 -0.45 -0.47
N ILE A 78 2.70 -1.22 -1.50
CA ILE A 78 1.82 -2.28 -2.03
C ILE A 78 2.30 -3.61 -1.45
N MET A 79 1.53 -4.17 -0.55
CA MET A 79 1.80 -5.44 0.12
C MET A 79 1.15 -6.59 -0.63
N SER A 80 1.92 -7.61 -0.95
CA SER A 80 1.43 -8.93 -1.34
C SER A 80 2.23 -10.03 -0.65
N SER A 81 1.92 -11.29 -0.92
CA SER A 81 2.59 -12.42 -0.26
C SER A 81 3.71 -12.97 -1.12
N GLN A 82 4.77 -13.44 -0.47
CA GLN A 82 5.86 -14.15 -1.14
C GLN A 82 5.37 -15.37 -1.94
N LYS A 83 4.28 -15.99 -1.48
CA LYS A 83 3.60 -17.12 -2.13
C LYS A 83 2.90 -16.75 -3.45
N MET A 84 2.80 -15.47 -3.82
CA MET A 84 2.20 -15.06 -5.09
C MET A 84 3.00 -15.63 -6.27
N PRO A 85 2.35 -16.18 -7.31
CA PRO A 85 3.04 -16.63 -8.52
C PRO A 85 3.87 -15.54 -9.18
N ASP A 86 5.07 -15.88 -9.66
CA ASP A 86 6.05 -14.90 -10.16
C ASP A 86 5.54 -14.07 -11.34
N ARG A 87 4.76 -14.67 -12.25
CA ARG A 87 4.08 -13.95 -13.35
C ARG A 87 3.20 -12.79 -12.87
N TYR A 88 2.62 -12.91 -11.67
CA TYR A 88 1.82 -11.84 -11.07
C TYR A 88 2.69 -10.85 -10.31
N LYS A 89 3.83 -11.28 -9.75
CA LYS A 89 4.82 -10.36 -9.16
C LYS A 89 5.38 -9.42 -10.21
N GLU A 90 5.88 -9.99 -11.31
CA GLU A 90 6.41 -9.23 -12.46
C GLU A 90 5.40 -8.19 -12.97
N ARG A 91 4.12 -8.58 -13.11
CA ARG A 91 3.06 -7.65 -13.53
C ARG A 91 2.80 -6.57 -12.48
N LEU A 92 2.75 -6.92 -11.20
CA LEU A 92 2.50 -5.95 -10.12
C LEU A 92 3.64 -4.95 -10.00
N ASP A 93 4.90 -5.41 -10.07
CA ASP A 93 6.09 -4.56 -10.04
C ASP A 93 6.10 -3.57 -11.22
N ALA A 94 5.79 -4.04 -12.43
CA ALA A 94 5.69 -3.18 -13.61
C ALA A 94 4.60 -2.10 -13.48
N LEU A 95 3.45 -2.44 -12.89
CA LEU A 95 2.38 -1.48 -12.62
C LEU A 95 2.77 -0.49 -11.52
N ALA A 96 3.36 -0.97 -10.43
CA ALA A 96 3.80 -0.15 -9.30
C ALA A 96 4.88 0.87 -9.70
N ALA A 97 5.77 0.50 -10.62
CA ALA A 97 6.81 1.40 -11.14
C ALA A 97 6.25 2.67 -11.82
N ARG A 98 4.96 2.68 -12.19
CA ARG A 98 4.27 3.87 -12.73
C ARG A 98 3.91 4.90 -11.66
N LEU A 99 3.94 4.52 -10.38
CA LEU A 99 3.67 5.40 -9.24
C LEU A 99 5.00 5.82 -8.59
N PRO A 100 5.41 7.11 -8.71
CA PRO A 100 6.70 7.56 -8.19
C PRO A 100 6.86 7.26 -6.69
N GLY A 101 7.97 6.63 -6.31
CA GLY A 101 8.27 6.32 -4.91
C GLY A 101 7.48 5.15 -4.31
N ALA A 102 6.61 4.51 -5.07
CA ALA A 102 5.92 3.31 -4.61
C ALA A 102 6.89 2.14 -4.44
N VAL A 103 6.62 1.29 -3.46
CA VAL A 103 7.36 0.04 -3.22
C VAL A 103 6.39 -1.12 -3.16
N VAL A 104 6.80 -2.26 -3.72
CA VAL A 104 6.08 -3.52 -3.56
C VAL A 104 6.82 -4.37 -2.53
N GLU A 105 6.10 -4.87 -1.54
CA GLU A 105 6.63 -5.78 -0.52
C GLU A 105 5.96 -7.14 -0.67
N TYR A 106 6.77 -8.18 -0.86
CA TYR A 106 6.32 -9.57 -0.90
C TYR A 106 6.62 -10.26 0.43
N SER A 107 5.70 -10.11 1.39
CA SER A 107 5.91 -10.56 2.75
C SER A 107 5.82 -12.08 2.90
N HIS A 108 6.71 -12.63 3.72
CA HIS A 108 6.65 -14.01 4.21
C HIS A 108 5.65 -14.18 5.37
N HIS A 109 5.28 -13.07 6.02
CA HIS A 109 4.35 -13.08 7.14
C HIS A 109 2.92 -13.15 6.64
N GLU A 110 2.12 -13.96 7.33
CA GLU A 110 0.69 -14.10 7.07
C GLU A 110 -0.16 -13.18 7.96
N ARG A 111 0.46 -12.26 8.70
CA ARG A 111 -0.26 -11.22 9.44
C ARG A 111 0.08 -9.85 8.89
N GLY A 112 -0.93 -9.03 8.66
CA GLY A 112 -0.76 -7.70 8.07
C GLY A 112 0.09 -6.76 8.92
N ASP A 113 -0.05 -6.80 10.25
CA ASP A 113 0.74 -5.98 11.17
C ASP A 113 2.25 -6.28 11.07
N LEU A 114 2.62 -7.56 10.95
CA LEU A 114 4.00 -7.98 10.74
C LEU A 114 4.48 -7.66 9.32
N ALA A 115 3.62 -7.86 8.32
CA ALA A 115 3.95 -7.59 6.93
C ALA A 115 4.33 -6.11 6.71
N PHE A 116 3.56 -5.17 7.29
CA PHE A 116 3.84 -3.74 7.19
C PHE A 116 4.86 -3.22 8.22
N HIS A 117 5.30 -4.03 9.18
CA HIS A 117 6.08 -3.58 10.34
C HIS A 117 7.30 -2.73 9.97
N LYS A 118 8.06 -3.17 8.96
CA LYS A 118 9.24 -2.43 8.45
C LYS A 118 8.90 -1.00 8.05
N PHE A 119 7.81 -0.81 7.32
CA PHE A 119 7.38 0.51 6.84
C PHE A 119 6.75 1.35 7.95
N MET A 120 6.12 0.71 8.95
CA MET A 120 5.66 1.41 10.15
C MET A 120 6.83 1.96 10.98
N VAL A 121 7.91 1.20 11.12
CA VAL A 121 9.14 1.64 11.79
C VAL A 121 9.80 2.76 10.99
N GLU A 122 9.90 2.62 9.67
CA GLU A 122 10.42 3.65 8.77
C GLU A 122 9.64 4.97 8.90
N ALA A 123 8.31 4.90 8.86
CA ALA A 123 7.43 6.06 8.97
C ALA A 123 7.54 6.77 10.33
N SER A 124 7.93 6.04 11.38
CA SER A 124 8.11 6.57 12.73
C SER A 124 9.42 7.36 12.91
N GLY A 125 10.25 7.47 11.86
CA GLY A 125 11.45 8.30 11.86
C GLY A 125 12.52 7.88 12.88
N TYR A 126 13.50 8.76 13.12
CA TYR A 126 14.64 8.45 13.98
C TYR A 126 14.21 8.11 15.42
N LYS A 127 14.66 6.95 15.91
CA LYS A 127 14.31 6.40 17.24
C LYS A 127 12.80 6.25 17.48
N GLY A 128 11.98 6.19 16.42
CA GLY A 128 10.52 6.04 16.53
C GLY A 128 9.81 7.24 17.15
N ARG A 129 10.39 8.44 17.03
CA ARG A 129 9.86 9.69 17.62
C ARG A 129 9.17 10.61 16.62
N GLY A 130 9.19 10.26 15.35
CA GLY A 130 8.46 10.96 14.30
C GLY A 130 6.96 10.63 14.34
N HIS A 131 6.17 11.55 13.78
CA HIS A 131 4.76 11.33 13.53
C HIS A 131 4.52 11.19 12.04
N SER A 132 3.69 10.24 11.65
CA SER A 132 3.32 9.96 10.27
C SER A 132 1.81 9.88 10.12
N VAL A 133 1.32 10.14 8.91
CA VAL A 133 -0.08 9.95 8.54
C VAL A 133 -0.19 8.71 7.67
N HIS A 134 -1.18 7.86 7.96
CA HIS A 134 -1.36 6.60 7.26
C HIS A 134 -2.78 6.53 6.70
N PHE A 135 -2.90 6.08 5.45
CA PHE A 135 -4.18 5.67 4.87
C PHE A 135 -4.07 4.24 4.35
N ARG A 136 -5.21 3.57 4.24
CA ARG A 136 -5.31 2.21 3.70
C ARG A 136 -6.26 2.20 2.52
N LEU A 137 -5.91 1.45 1.49
CA LEU A 137 -6.71 1.23 0.29
C LEU A 137 -6.67 -0.27 -0.05
N ASP A 138 -7.76 -0.90 -0.45
CA ASP A 138 -7.67 -2.22 -1.09
C ASP A 138 -7.30 -2.08 -2.59
N ASP A 139 -6.95 -3.20 -3.24
CA ASP A 139 -6.51 -3.24 -4.64
C ASP A 139 -7.61 -2.97 -5.68
N ASP A 140 -8.82 -2.68 -5.21
CA ASP A 140 -9.99 -2.28 -5.98
C ASP A 140 -10.73 -1.05 -5.45
N ASP A 141 -10.15 -0.34 -4.48
CA ASP A 141 -10.68 0.95 -4.03
C ASP A 141 -10.05 2.11 -4.82
N ALA A 142 -10.66 3.29 -4.75
CA ALA A 142 -10.11 4.53 -5.30
C ALA A 142 -10.37 5.70 -4.37
N VAL A 143 -9.53 6.72 -4.49
CA VAL A 143 -9.70 8.04 -3.86
C VAL A 143 -9.94 9.10 -4.92
N SER A 144 -10.71 10.14 -4.60
CA SER A 144 -10.87 11.29 -5.48
C SER A 144 -9.53 12.01 -5.65
N THR A 145 -9.33 12.68 -6.79
CA THR A 145 -8.31 13.71 -6.91
C THR A 145 -8.65 14.86 -5.96
N ASP A 146 -7.62 15.46 -5.37
CA ASP A 146 -7.65 16.62 -4.47
C ASP A 146 -7.61 17.97 -5.20
#